data_AF-A0A6G0VKI8-F1
#
_entry.id   AF-A0A6G0VKI8-F1
#
_cell.length_a   1.000
_cell.length_b   1.000
_cell.length_c   1.000
_cell.angle_alpha   90.00
_cell.angle_beta   90.00
_cell.angle_gamma   90.00
#
_symmetry.space_group_name_H-M   'P 1'
#
loop_
_entity.id
_entity.type
_entity.pdbx_description
1 polymer ?
#
loop_
_entity_poly.entity_id
_entity_poly.type
_entity_poly.pdbx_seq_one_letter_code
_entity_poly.pdbx_strand_id
1 'polypeptide(L)'
;MQKVRDHDHLTGIYRGAAHSICNLNYQNPRFISIVFHNLSGYDAHLFIKEFGNDSKKINLIPNNEEKYISFSKMMPRVITKKGKGKDIEDKYIVIFTELRFIDSLKFLHSSLDKLTNNLRNDSKLNLKNKFKELIK
;
A
#
# COMPACT_ATOMS: atom_id res chain seq x y z
N MET A 1 -31.36 3.52 1.56
CA MET A 1 -30.30 2.71 0.89
C MET A 1 -30.45 1.26 1.31
N GLN A 2 -30.33 0.31 0.37
CA GLN A 2 -30.41 -1.13 0.69
C GLN A 2 -29.15 -1.56 1.45
N LYS A 3 -29.33 -2.25 2.57
CA LYS A 3 -28.25 -2.82 3.39
C LYS A 3 -27.80 -4.14 2.76
N VAL A 4 -26.50 -4.28 2.51
CA VAL A 4 -25.90 -5.49 1.92
C VAL A 4 -24.81 -6.05 2.81
N ARG A 5 -24.47 -7.32 2.57
CA ARG A 5 -23.43 -8.04 3.30
C ARG A 5 -22.04 -7.67 2.74
N ASP A 6 -21.32 -6.80 3.44
CA ASP A 6 -19.94 -6.44 3.08
C ASP A 6 -18.95 -7.51 3.55
N HIS A 7 -17.96 -7.78 2.72
CA HIS A 7 -16.91 -8.73 3.00
C HIS A 7 -15.57 -8.17 2.54
N ASP A 8 -14.50 -8.57 3.22
CA ASP A 8 -13.15 -8.25 2.79
C ASP A 8 -12.90 -8.91 1.43
N HIS A 9 -12.65 -8.10 0.40
CA HIS A 9 -12.40 -8.57 -0.96
C HIS A 9 -11.05 -9.31 -1.11
N LEU A 10 -10.16 -9.27 -0.10
CA LEU A 10 -8.93 -10.07 -0.06
C LEU A 10 -9.15 -11.43 0.62
N THR A 11 -9.82 -11.47 1.77
CA THR A 11 -9.97 -12.69 2.59
C THR A 11 -11.32 -13.39 2.44
N GLY A 12 -12.34 -12.69 1.93
CA GLY A 12 -13.73 -13.15 1.86
C GLY A 12 -14.47 -13.10 3.20
N ILE A 13 -13.84 -12.60 4.27
CA ILE A 13 -14.40 -12.58 5.62
C ILE A 13 -15.45 -11.48 5.72
N TYR A 14 -16.58 -11.77 6.35
CA TYR A 14 -17.62 -10.79 6.62
C TYR A 14 -17.09 -9.66 7.50
N ARG A 15 -17.25 -8.40 7.07
CA ARG A 15 -16.79 -7.21 7.81
C ARG A 15 -17.91 -6.50 8.56
N GLY A 16 -19.13 -6.61 8.05
CA GLY A 16 -20.26 -5.87 8.55
C GLY A 16 -21.27 -5.60 7.46
N ALA A 17 -22.24 -4.76 7.77
CA ALA A 17 -23.23 -4.37 6.79
C ALA A 17 -22.89 -3.00 6.21
N ALA A 18 -22.97 -2.89 4.89
CA ALA A 18 -22.72 -1.64 4.17
C ALA A 18 -23.97 -1.24 3.36
N HIS A 19 -23.99 0.01 2.90
CA HIS A 19 -24.95 0.41 1.87
C HIS A 19 -24.57 -0.25 0.54
N SER A 20 -25.57 -0.66 -0.25
CA SER A 20 -25.36 -1.30 -1.55
C SER A 20 -24.39 -0.53 -2.46
N ILE A 21 -24.57 0.79 -2.57
CA ILE A 21 -23.72 1.67 -3.39
C ILE A 21 -22.29 1.72 -2.85
N CYS A 22 -22.12 1.87 -1.52
CA CYS A 22 -20.79 1.91 -0.90
C CYS A 22 -20.03 0.60 -1.12
N ASN A 23 -20.72 -0.54 -1.00
CA ASN A 23 -20.15 -1.86 -1.24
C ASN A 23 -19.71 -2.05 -2.70
N LEU A 24 -20.51 -1.58 -3.67
CA LEU A 24 -20.18 -1.63 -5.09
C LEU A 24 -18.99 -0.72 -5.45
N ASN A 25 -18.90 0.45 -4.82
CA ASN A 25 -17.82 1.39 -5.05
C ASN A 25 -16.50 0.99 -4.36
N TYR A 26 -16.56 0.14 -3.33
CA TYR A 26 -15.37 -0.33 -2.64
C TYR A 26 -14.60 -1.31 -3.55
N GLN A 27 -13.45 -0.86 -4.05
CA GLN A 27 -12.56 -1.68 -4.87
C GLN A 27 -11.24 -1.91 -4.14
N ASN A 28 -10.72 -3.13 -4.27
CA ASN A 28 -9.36 -3.40 -3.81
C ASN A 28 -8.36 -2.65 -4.71
N PRO A 29 -7.34 -2.02 -4.11
CA PRO A 29 -6.29 -1.38 -4.90
C PRO A 29 -5.57 -2.45 -5.74
N ARG A 30 -5.25 -2.10 -6.99
CA ARG A 30 -4.54 -3.00 -7.92
C ARG A 30 -3.12 -3.33 -7.47
N PHE A 31 -2.49 -2.41 -6.74
CA PHE A 31 -1.14 -2.50 -6.22
C PHE A 31 -1.05 -1.82 -4.85
N ILE A 32 -0.04 -2.18 -4.06
CA ILE A 32 0.28 -1.50 -2.80
C ILE A 32 1.29 -0.40 -3.11
N SER A 33 0.89 0.85 -2.90
CA SER A 33 1.78 2.00 -3.04
C SER A 33 2.71 2.13 -1.82
N ILE A 34 4.01 2.14 -2.06
CA ILE A 34 5.05 2.44 -1.08
C ILE A 34 5.62 3.81 -1.42
N VAL A 35 5.31 4.79 -0.58
CA VAL A 35 5.64 6.20 -0.85
C VAL A 35 6.83 6.61 -0.01
N PHE A 36 7.87 7.07 -0.68
CA PHE A 36 9.05 7.67 -0.06
C PHE A 36 9.14 9.14 -0.48
N HIS A 37 9.83 9.96 0.30
CA HIS A 37 10.13 11.33 -0.07
C HIS A 37 11.59 11.44 -0.48
N ASN A 38 11.84 11.76 -1.76
CA ASN A 38 13.16 11.76 -2.40
C ASN A 38 13.78 10.37 -2.61
N LEU A 39 12.94 9.38 -2.96
CA LEU A 39 13.36 8.00 -3.22
C LEU A 39 14.45 7.93 -4.29
N SER A 40 14.25 8.64 -5.41
CA SER A 40 15.15 8.60 -6.56
C SER A 40 16.52 9.20 -6.23
N GLY A 41 16.61 10.05 -5.20
CA GLY A 41 17.85 10.73 -4.80
C GLY A 41 18.68 9.95 -3.77
N TYR A 42 18.08 8.98 -3.08
CA TYR A 42 18.72 8.25 -1.98
C TYR A 42 18.55 6.74 -2.16
N ASP A 43 17.40 6.18 -1.78
CA ASP A 43 17.28 4.75 -1.51
C ASP A 43 16.98 3.86 -2.73
N ALA A 44 16.57 4.44 -3.87
CA ALA A 44 16.09 3.67 -5.02
C ALA A 44 17.09 2.59 -5.50
N HIS A 45 18.38 2.93 -5.56
CA HIS A 45 19.43 2.04 -6.04
C HIS A 45 19.62 0.80 -5.14
N LEU A 46 19.41 0.95 -3.83
CA LEU A 46 19.49 -0.17 -2.87
C LEU A 46 18.38 -1.18 -3.14
N PHE A 47 17.13 -0.70 -3.29
CA PHE A 47 16.00 -1.57 -3.57
C PHE A 47 16.12 -2.27 -4.93
N ILE A 48 16.51 -1.53 -5.97
CA ILE A 48 16.62 -2.08 -7.33
C ILE A 48 17.72 -3.14 -7.39
N LYS A 49 18.86 -2.92 -6.72
CA LYS A 49 19.93 -3.91 -6.62
C LYS A 49 19.43 -5.20 -5.97
N GLU A 50 18.79 -5.11 -4.80
CA GLU A 50 18.25 -6.29 -4.11
C GLU A 50 17.13 -6.96 -4.89
N PHE A 51 16.31 -6.19 -5.59
CA PHE A 51 15.30 -6.73 -6.48
C PHE A 51 15.89 -7.34 -7.75
N GLY A 52 17.07 -6.93 -8.20
CA GLY A 52 17.75 -7.53 -9.35
C GLY A 52 18.32 -8.92 -9.07
N ASN A 53 18.42 -9.31 -7.79
CA ASN A 53 18.97 -10.60 -7.38
C ASN A 53 18.03 -11.80 -7.60
N ASP A 54 16.76 -11.57 -7.98
CA ASP A 54 15.85 -12.67 -8.35
C ASP A 54 15.51 -12.67 -9.85
N SER A 55 14.93 -13.77 -10.32
CA SER A 55 14.54 -13.94 -11.73
C SER A 55 13.27 -13.19 -12.11
N LYS A 56 12.65 -12.42 -11.19
CA LYS A 56 11.38 -11.75 -11.45
C LYS A 56 11.62 -10.37 -12.03
N LYS A 57 10.85 -10.07 -13.09
CA LYS A 57 10.89 -8.77 -13.75
C LYS A 57 10.54 -7.64 -12.78
N ILE A 58 11.38 -6.62 -12.75
CA ILE A 58 11.10 -5.31 -12.17
C ILE A 58 10.53 -4.43 -13.28
N ASN A 59 9.40 -3.78 -13.03
CA ASN A 59 8.87 -2.76 -13.93
C ASN A 59 9.41 -1.40 -13.47
N LEU A 60 10.04 -0.66 -14.37
CA LEU A 60 10.72 0.59 -14.07
C LEU A 60 10.19 1.70 -14.97
N ILE A 61 10.00 2.89 -14.38
CA ILE A 61 9.80 4.14 -15.12
C ILE A 61 11.08 4.97 -14.89
N PRO A 62 12.06 4.88 -15.80
CA PRO A 62 13.32 5.60 -15.66
C PRO A 62 13.11 7.10 -15.90
N ASN A 63 13.89 7.92 -15.20
CA ASN A 63 14.04 9.35 -15.49
C ASN A 63 15.32 9.61 -16.29
N ASN A 64 16.41 8.99 -15.84
CA ASN A 64 17.68 8.89 -16.55
C ASN A 64 18.35 7.54 -16.17
N GLU A 65 19.62 7.34 -16.52
CA GLU A 65 20.32 6.07 -16.28
C GLU A 65 20.50 5.75 -14.78
N GLU A 66 20.50 6.76 -13.91
CA GLU A 66 20.75 6.62 -12.47
C GLU A 66 19.49 6.81 -11.59
N LYS A 67 18.48 7.52 -12.11
CA LYS A 67 17.30 7.97 -11.37
C LYS A 67 16.03 7.38 -11.96
N TYR A 68 15.18 6.84 -11.10
CA TYR A 68 13.91 6.21 -11.47
C TYR A 68 12.75 6.98 -10.85
N ILE A 69 11.72 7.28 -11.63
CA ILE A 69 10.50 7.98 -11.16
C ILE A 69 9.66 7.04 -10.28
N SER A 70 9.50 5.81 -10.73
CA SER A 70 8.77 4.76 -10.02
C SER A 70 9.32 3.41 -10.46
N PHE A 71 9.27 2.45 -9.56
CA PHE A 71 9.49 1.04 -9.89
C PHE A 71 8.48 0.17 -9.17
N SER A 72 8.16 -0.97 -9.76
CA SER A 72 7.25 -1.94 -9.16
C SER A 72 7.71 -3.37 -9.35
N LYS A 73 7.28 -4.23 -8.43
CA LYS A 73 7.62 -5.64 -8.44
C LYS A 73 6.52 -6.49 -7.86
N MET A 74 6.29 -7.64 -8.49
CA MET A 74 5.33 -8.64 -8.03
C MET A 74 5.94 -9.45 -6.87
N MET A 75 5.37 -9.28 -5.68
CA MET A 75 5.80 -9.97 -4.46
C MET A 75 4.80 -11.06 -4.08
N PRO A 76 5.29 -12.26 -3.66
CA PRO A 76 4.41 -13.28 -3.13
C PRO A 76 3.87 -12.83 -1.77
N ARG A 77 2.59 -13.04 -1.55
CA ARG A 77 1.88 -12.80 -0.29
C ARG A 77 1.10 -14.05 0.06
N VAL A 78 1.32 -14.56 1.26
CA VAL A 78 0.54 -15.67 1.81
C VAL A 78 -0.77 -15.11 2.37
N ILE A 79 -1.89 -15.67 1.92
CA ILE A 79 -3.20 -15.42 2.50
C ILE A 79 -3.73 -16.72 3.10
N THR A 80 -4.41 -16.59 4.24
CA THR A 80 -5.07 -17.71 4.90
C THR A 80 -6.53 -17.67 4.52
N LYS A 81 -7.04 -18.72 3.87
CA LYS A 81 -8.47 -18.91 3.67
C LYS A 81 -8.97 -19.88 4.73
N LYS A 82 -9.84 -19.39 5.61
CA LYS A 82 -10.54 -20.24 6.56
C LYS A 82 -11.46 -21.20 5.82
N GLY A 83 -11.36 -22.48 6.15
CA GLY A 83 -12.31 -23.49 5.70
C GLY A 83 -13.73 -23.14 6.16
N LYS A 84 -14.75 -23.45 5.36
CA LYS A 84 -16.16 -23.28 5.77
C LYS A 84 -16.63 -24.55 6.48
N GLY A 85 -16.46 -24.62 7.80
CA GLY A 85 -16.91 -25.73 8.63
C GLY A 85 -16.08 -25.83 9.92
N LYS A 86 -16.57 -26.55 10.93
CA LYS A 86 -15.81 -26.79 12.17
C LYS A 86 -14.60 -27.72 11.98
N ASP A 87 -14.58 -28.49 10.88
CA ASP A 87 -13.63 -29.59 10.64
C ASP A 87 -12.77 -29.39 9.38
N ILE A 88 -12.63 -28.16 8.88
CA ILE A 88 -11.83 -27.87 7.68
C ILE A 88 -10.62 -27.02 8.05
N GLU A 89 -9.42 -27.57 7.81
CA GLU A 89 -8.16 -26.88 8.06
C GLU A 89 -8.00 -25.60 7.25
N ASP A 90 -7.29 -24.64 7.82
CA ASP A 90 -6.93 -23.39 7.17
C ASP A 90 -6.03 -23.66 5.95
N LYS A 91 -6.44 -23.18 4.77
CA LYS A 91 -5.66 -23.31 3.55
C LYS A 91 -4.81 -22.07 3.33
N TYR A 92 -3.49 -22.26 3.25
CA TYR A 92 -2.55 -21.22 2.83
C TYR A 92 -2.49 -21.14 1.32
N ILE A 93 -2.73 -19.96 0.77
CA ILE A 93 -2.64 -19.69 -0.67
C ILE A 93 -1.61 -18.59 -0.89
N VAL A 94 -0.68 -18.82 -1.82
CA VAL A 94 0.25 -17.78 -2.26
C VAL A 94 -0.39 -17.02 -3.41
N ILE A 95 -0.63 -15.73 -3.21
CA ILE A 95 -1.03 -14.79 -4.27
C ILE A 95 0.11 -13.83 -4.54
N PHE A 96 0.16 -13.23 -5.72
CA PHE A 96 1.14 -12.19 -6.03
C PHE A 96 0.48 -10.82 -5.95
N THR A 97 1.16 -9.86 -5.34
CA THR A 97 0.72 -8.47 -5.25
C THR A 97 1.80 -7.56 -5.79
N GLU A 98 1.42 -6.59 -6.60
CA GLU A 98 2.36 -5.56 -7.07
C GLU A 98 2.65 -4.60 -5.92
N LEU A 99 3.92 -4.47 -5.54
CA LEU A 99 4.41 -3.36 -4.75
C LEU A 99 4.91 -2.28 -5.70
N ARG A 100 4.40 -1.05 -5.57
CA ARG A 100 4.80 0.08 -6.41
C ARG A 100 5.42 1.17 -5.56
N PHE A 101 6.69 1.45 -5.82
CA PHE A 101 7.48 2.46 -5.16
C PHE A 101 7.31 3.79 -5.89
N ILE A 102 6.99 4.84 -5.14
CA ILE A 102 6.67 6.17 -5.65
C ILE A 102 7.49 7.20 -4.91
N ASP A 103 8.15 8.08 -5.66
CA ASP A 103 8.81 9.26 -5.10
C ASP A 103 7.83 10.44 -5.00
N SER A 104 7.49 10.81 -3.77
CA SER A 104 6.62 11.95 -3.51
C SER A 104 7.21 13.31 -3.85
N LEU A 105 8.54 13.45 -3.89
CA LEU A 105 9.19 14.71 -4.25
C LEU A 105 8.89 15.13 -5.69
N LYS A 106 8.48 14.20 -6.56
CA LYS A 106 8.09 14.46 -7.95
C LYS A 106 6.77 15.21 -8.09
N PHE A 107 5.88 15.13 -7.10
CA PHE A 107 4.60 15.84 -7.10
C PHE A 107 4.44 16.82 -5.93
N LEU A 108 5.23 16.66 -4.85
CA LEU A 108 5.36 17.61 -3.74
C LEU A 108 6.78 18.16 -3.71
N HIS A 109 7.06 19.16 -4.54
CA HIS A 109 8.41 19.69 -4.79
C HIS A 109 8.92 20.61 -3.66
N SER A 110 8.97 20.11 -2.44
CA SER A 110 9.53 20.80 -1.28
C SER A 110 9.90 19.81 -0.19
N SER A 111 10.79 20.20 0.72
CA SER A 111 11.16 19.37 1.88
C SER A 111 9.94 18.99 2.72
N LEU A 112 10.06 17.86 3.43
CA LEU A 112 9.05 17.44 4.41
C LEU A 112 8.80 18.54 5.45
N ASP A 113 9.82 19.24 5.93
CA ASP A 113 9.67 20.36 6.87
C ASP A 113 8.72 21.44 6.31
N LYS A 114 8.91 21.84 5.06
CA LYS A 114 8.03 22.82 4.41
C LYS A 114 6.62 22.29 4.18
N LEU A 115 6.48 21.01 3.81
CA LEU A 115 5.17 20.38 3.61
C LEU A 115 4.40 20.24 4.92
N THR A 116 5.08 19.91 6.02
CA THR A 116 4.44 19.75 7.33
C THR A 116 3.91 21.06 7.88
N ASN A 117 4.52 22.20 7.54
CA ASN A 117 4.01 23.53 7.89
C ASN A 117 2.67 23.86 7.24
N ASN A 118 2.32 23.22 6.11
CA ASN A 118 1.03 23.40 5.44
C ASN A 118 -0.10 22.52 6.02
N LEU A 119 0.21 21.63 6.97
CA LEU A 119 -0.79 20.77 7.59
C LEU A 119 -1.70 21.60 8.52
N ARG A 120 -3.02 21.44 8.37
CA ARG A 120 -4.00 22.07 9.26
C ARG A 120 -3.76 21.63 10.70
N ASN A 121 -3.96 22.52 11.67
CA ASN A 121 -3.82 22.16 13.09
C ASN A 121 -4.70 20.97 13.50
N ASP A 122 -5.90 20.85 12.90
CA ASP A 122 -6.81 19.72 13.12
C ASP A 122 -6.35 18.43 12.45
N SER A 123 -5.53 18.49 11.39
CA SER A 123 -5.00 17.29 10.74
C SER A 123 -3.99 16.54 11.62
N LYS A 124 -3.43 17.21 12.64
CA LYS A 124 -2.66 16.57 13.71
C LYS A 124 -3.51 15.63 14.56
N LEU A 125 -4.85 15.73 14.56
CA LEU A 125 -5.73 14.85 15.32
C LEU A 125 -5.57 13.38 14.91
N ASN A 126 -5.41 13.09 13.62
CA ASN A 126 -5.25 11.70 13.15
C ASN A 126 -3.89 11.10 13.54
N LEU A 127 -2.83 11.91 13.60
CA LEU A 127 -1.52 11.47 14.06
C LEU A 127 -1.50 11.33 15.59
N LYS A 128 -1.99 12.33 16.32
CA LYS A 128 -2.04 12.35 17.79
C LYS A 128 -2.95 11.28 18.39
N ASN A 129 -4.12 11.04 17.79
CA ASN A 129 -5.05 10.02 18.28
C ASN A 129 -4.55 8.60 18.01
N LYS A 130 -3.75 8.41 16.95
CA LYS A 130 -3.29 7.09 16.48
C LYS A 130 -1.89 6.72 16.98
N PHE A 131 -1.02 7.70 17.20
CA PHE A 131 0.36 7.54 17.65
C PHE A 131 0.61 8.45 18.86
N LYS A 132 0.05 8.05 20.00
CA LYS A 132 0.19 8.81 21.24
C LYS A 132 1.65 8.92 21.68
N GLU A 133 2.49 7.94 21.34
CA GLU A 133 3.93 7.96 21.64
C GLU A 133 4.72 9.08 20.93
N LEU A 134 4.17 9.68 19.87
CA LEU A 134 4.82 10.75 19.12
C LEU A 134 4.50 12.15 19.67
N ILE A 135 3.68 12.24 20.72
CA ILE A 135 3.38 13.48 21.42
C ILE A 135 4.36 13.60 22.59
N LYS A 136 5.55 14.15 22.31
CA LYS A 136 6.43 14.69 23.36
C LYS A 136 6.01 16.12 23.69
#